data_AF-A0A7L1GVT4-F1
#
_entry.id   AF-A0A7L1GVT4-F1
#
_cell.length_a   1.000
_cell.length_b   1.000
_cell.length_c   1.000
_cell.angle_alpha   90.00
_cell.angle_beta   90.00
_cell.angle_gamma   90.00
#
_symmetry.space_group_name_H-M   'P 1'
#
loop_
_entity.id
_entity.type
_entity.pdbx_description
1 polymer ?
#
loop_
_entity_poly.entity_id
_entity_poly.type
_entity_poly.pdbx_seq_one_letter_code
_entity_poly.pdbx_strand_id
1 'polypeptide(L)'
;GWILEGFPENQEQAWMLQSSGIIPRHVGKQCRVSVGVYLLEVYHTTFDWPSDPLVQQRLVKPGDLSEQEVSKKLLEYHRNFPDIFQIYHKVLKSINADQPSVDV
;
A
#
# COMPACT_ATOMS: atom_id res chain seq x y z
N GLY A 1 7.48 -13.59 13.36
CA GLY A 1 7.51 -12.12 13.15
C GLY A 1 6.13 -11.66 12.76
N TRP A 2 5.95 -10.38 12.46
CA TRP A 2 4.68 -9.81 12.01
C TRP A 2 4.93 -8.80 10.89
N ILE A 3 3.93 -8.59 10.04
CA ILE A 3 3.90 -7.54 9.01
C ILE A 3 2.57 -6.81 9.21
N LEU A 4 2.63 -5.48 9.28
CA LEU A 4 1.46 -4.63 9.25
C LEU A 4 1.43 -3.96 7.89
N GLU A 5 0.35 -4.19 7.14
CA GLU A 5 0.11 -3.56 5.84
C GLU A 5 -1.01 -2.53 6.00
N GLY A 6 -0.80 -1.32 5.46
CA GLY A 6 -1.77 -0.24 5.57
C GLY A 6 -1.93 0.35 6.98
N PHE A 7 -1.03 0.05 7.93
CA PHE A 7 -1.09 0.60 9.29
C PHE A 7 0.33 0.83 9.85
N PRO A 8 0.61 1.93 10.57
CA PRO A 8 -0.30 3.03 10.90
C PRO A 8 -0.53 4.01 9.73
N GLU A 9 -1.71 4.61 9.67
CA GLU A 9 -2.14 5.58 8.64
C GLU A 9 -2.02 7.05 9.10
N ASN A 10 -1.92 7.27 10.42
CA ASN A 10 -1.72 8.59 11.01
C ASN A 10 -0.82 8.56 12.25
N GLN A 11 -0.50 9.75 12.75
CA GLN A 11 0.39 9.96 13.89
C GLN A 11 -0.12 9.31 15.19
N GLU A 12 -1.41 9.42 15.47
CA GLU A 12 -2.00 8.87 16.70
C GLU A 12 -1.86 7.35 16.75
N GLN A 13 -2.12 6.66 15.63
CA GLN A 13 -1.93 5.21 15.52
C GLN A 13 -0.46 4.80 15.71
N ALA A 14 0.47 5.57 15.15
CA ALA A 14 1.90 5.33 15.35
C ALA A 14 2.32 5.47 16.83
N TRP A 15 1.76 6.45 17.54
CA TRP A 15 1.99 6.62 18.98
C TRP A 15 1.36 5.52 19.84
N MET A 16 0.17 5.04 19.47
CA MET A 16 -0.48 3.92 20.15
C MET A 16 0.36 2.64 20.05
N LEU A 17 0.94 2.36 18.88
CA LEU A 17 1.86 1.24 18.69
C LEU A 17 3.05 1.32 19.65
N GLN A 18 3.73 2.48 19.69
CA GLN A 18 4.89 2.66 20.56
C GLN A 18 4.54 2.57 22.04
N SER A 19 3.45 3.21 22.45
CA SER A 19 2.97 3.18 23.85
C SER A 19 2.57 1.77 24.30
N SER A 20 2.14 0.93 23.36
CA SER A 20 1.81 -0.48 23.61
C SER A 20 3.03 -1.41 23.53
N GLY A 21 4.24 -0.87 23.31
CA GLY A 21 5.47 -1.65 23.16
C GLY A 21 5.61 -2.36 21.82
N ILE A 22 4.75 -2.07 20.84
CA ILE A 22 4.80 -2.66 19.49
C ILE A 22 5.67 -1.78 18.61
N ILE A 23 6.94 -2.14 18.48
CA ILE A 23 7.93 -1.36 17.74
C ILE A 23 8.40 -2.16 16.51
N PRO A 24 8.13 -1.69 15.27
CA PRO A 24 8.61 -2.36 14.07
C PRO A 24 10.14 -2.30 13.97
N ARG A 25 10.74 -3.39 13.49
CA ARG A 25 12.17 -3.42 13.13
C ARG A 25 12.46 -2.72 11.81
N HIS A 26 11.52 -2.77 10.88
CA HIS A 26 11.62 -2.16 9.56
C HIS A 26 10.26 -1.56 9.21
N VAL A 27 10.27 -0.37 8.62
CA VAL A 27 9.09 0.26 8.03
C VAL A 27 9.39 0.52 6.57
N GLY A 28 8.56 -0.02 5.68
CA GLY A 28 8.70 0.16 4.22
C GLY A 28 7.65 1.11 3.69
N LYS A 29 8.05 1.98 2.76
CA LYS A 29 7.12 2.76 1.94
C LYS A 29 7.14 2.24 0.51
N GLN A 30 5.98 1.82 0.01
CA GLN A 30 5.79 1.50 -1.41
C GLN A 30 4.95 2.59 -2.06
N CYS A 31 5.53 3.31 -3.03
CA CYS A 31 4.82 4.32 -3.81
C CYS A 31 4.20 3.66 -5.05
N ARG A 32 3.14 2.85 -4.90
CA ARG A 32 2.32 2.40 -6.04
C ARG A 32 0.85 2.42 -5.69
N VAL A 33 0.04 3.02 -6.58
CA VAL A 33 -1.41 2.91 -6.53
C VAL A 33 -1.78 1.58 -7.18
N SER A 34 -1.84 0.51 -6.40
CA SER A 34 -2.38 -0.77 -6.86
C SER A 34 -3.89 -0.67 -6.89
N VAL A 35 -4.48 -0.47 -8.06
CA VAL A 35 -5.94 -0.55 -8.26
C VAL A 35 -6.31 -2.03 -8.38
N GLY A 36 -6.76 -2.65 -7.29
CA GLY A 36 -7.49 -3.93 -7.35
C GLY A 36 -7.28 -4.89 -6.18
N VAL A 37 -8.38 -5.37 -5.62
CA VAL A 37 -8.54 -6.58 -4.77
C VAL A 37 -9.96 -7.09 -5.11
N TYR A 38 -10.31 -8.37 -5.33
CA TYR A 38 -10.09 -9.59 -4.54
C TYR A 38 -10.19 -10.87 -5.39
N LEU A 39 -9.11 -11.67 -5.39
CA LEU A 39 -9.05 -13.15 -5.31
C LEU A 39 -7.61 -13.61 -5.62
N LEU A 40 -6.77 -13.70 -4.59
CA LEU A 40 -5.37 -14.19 -4.58
C LEU A 40 -4.34 -13.50 -5.52
N GLU A 41 -4.76 -12.99 -6.67
CA GLU A 41 -3.93 -12.37 -7.70
C GLU A 41 -4.61 -11.11 -8.22
N VAL A 42 -3.83 -10.03 -8.32
CA VAL A 42 -4.28 -8.73 -8.82
C VAL A 42 -3.71 -8.53 -10.20
N TYR A 43 -4.58 -8.27 -11.17
CA TYR A 43 -4.21 -8.07 -12.56
C TYR A 43 -4.37 -6.60 -12.96
N HIS A 44 -3.48 -6.10 -13.82
CA HIS A 44 -3.53 -4.74 -14.33
C HIS A 44 -3.86 -4.74 -15.83
N THR A 45 -4.89 -4.01 -16.23
CA THR A 45 -5.36 -3.92 -17.63
C THR A 45 -4.28 -3.46 -18.62
N THR A 46 -3.30 -2.69 -18.17
CA THR A 46 -2.20 -2.17 -19.02
C THR A 46 -0.85 -2.89 -18.84
N PHE A 47 -0.55 -3.40 -17.64
CA PHE A 47 0.82 -3.80 -17.27
C PHE A 47 0.95 -5.28 -16.94
N ASP A 48 -0.17 -5.93 -16.59
CA ASP A 48 -0.19 -7.32 -16.13
C ASP A 48 -1.56 -7.94 -16.42
N TRP A 49 -1.89 -8.03 -17.71
CA TRP A 49 -3.15 -8.57 -18.18
C TRP A 49 -3.01 -10.08 -18.40
N PRO A 50 -3.89 -10.92 -17.81
CA PRO A 50 -3.74 -12.36 -17.92
C PRO A 50 -3.95 -12.81 -19.36
N SER A 51 -3.09 -13.71 -19.85
CA SER A 51 -3.23 -14.27 -21.20
C SER A 51 -4.30 -15.35 -21.30
N ASP A 52 -4.68 -15.98 -20.18
CA ASP A 52 -5.69 -17.03 -20.12
C ASP A 52 -7.12 -16.44 -20.17
N PRO A 53 -7.92 -16.75 -21.21
CA PRO A 53 -9.30 -16.27 -21.32
C PRO A 53 -10.22 -16.72 -20.17
N LEU A 54 -9.96 -17.86 -19.53
CA LEU A 54 -10.75 -18.34 -18.40
C LEU A 54 -10.51 -17.52 -17.14
N VAL A 55 -9.28 -17.01 -16.97
CA VAL A 55 -8.94 -16.07 -15.90
C VAL A 55 -9.61 -14.72 -16.16
N GLN A 56 -9.52 -14.21 -17.39
CA GLN A 56 -10.17 -12.94 -17.78
C GLN A 56 -11.69 -12.94 -17.50
N GLN A 57 -12.40 -14.03 -17.78
CA GLN A 57 -13.85 -14.14 -17.54
C GLN A 57 -14.23 -14.13 -16.06
N ARG A 58 -13.30 -14.48 -15.17
CA ARG A 58 -13.51 -14.52 -13.71
C ARG A 58 -13.07 -13.24 -13.02
N LEU A 59 -12.44 -12.30 -13.73
CA LEU A 59 -12.01 -11.04 -13.16
C LEU A 59 -13.22 -10.23 -12.68
N VAL A 60 -13.17 -9.84 -11.41
CA VAL A 60 -14.15 -8.95 -10.81
C VAL A 60 -13.49 -7.58 -10.69
N LYS A 61 -14.16 -6.54 -11.20
CA LYS A 61 -13.68 -5.18 -10.95
C LYS A 61 -13.70 -4.94 -9.44
N PRO A 62 -12.63 -4.37 -8.85
CA PRO A 62 -12.70 -3.94 -7.46
C PRO A 62 -13.90 -3.01 -7.29
N GLY A 63 -14.61 -3.12 -6.16
CA GLY A 63 -15.75 -2.25 -5.88
C GLY A 63 -15.39 -0.80 -6.16
N ASP A 64 -16.27 -0.10 -6.86
CA ASP A 64 -15.99 1.19 -7.51
C ASP A 64 -15.52 2.23 -6.49
N LEU A 65 -14.20 2.30 -6.24
CA LEU A 65 -13.57 3.51 -5.72
C LEU A 65 -13.52 4.45 -6.92
N SER A 66 -14.38 5.46 -6.90
CA SER A 66 -14.33 6.52 -7.89
C SER A 66 -12.95 7.17 -7.91
N GLU A 67 -12.55 7.70 -9.06
CA GLU A 67 -11.29 8.46 -9.18
C GLU A 67 -11.19 9.57 -8.13
N GLN A 68 -12.32 10.18 -7.77
CA GLN A 68 -12.41 11.20 -6.72
C GLN A 68 -12.07 10.64 -5.34
N GLU A 69 -12.58 9.45 -4.99
CA GLU A 69 -12.26 8.78 -3.72
C GLU A 69 -10.80 8.36 -3.66
N VAL A 70 -10.24 7.84 -4.77
CA VAL A 70 -8.82 7.51 -4.87
C VAL A 70 -7.97 8.77 -4.68
N SER A 71 -8.34 9.86 -5.35
CA SER A 71 -7.64 11.15 -5.22
C SER A 71 -7.71 11.69 -3.80
N LYS A 72 -8.86 11.58 -3.13
CA LYS A 72 -9.03 11.98 -1.74
C LYS A 72 -8.13 11.16 -0.81
N LYS A 73 -8.11 9.83 -0.95
CA LYS A 73 -7.23 8.95 -0.16
C LYS A 73 -5.75 9.26 -0.39
N LEU A 74 -5.37 9.54 -1.64
CA LEU A 74 -4.00 9.91 -1.98
C LEU A 74 -3.60 11.24 -1.31
N LEU A 75 -4.50 12.23 -1.31
CA LEU A 75 -4.28 13.50 -0.62
C LEU A 75 -4.15 13.33 0.90
N GLU A 76 -5.03 12.52 1.52
CA GLU A 76 -4.96 12.21 2.95
C GLU A 76 -3.64 11.52 3.30
N TYR A 77 -3.22 10.55 2.48
CA TYR A 77 -1.92 9.91 2.62
C TYR A 77 -0.77 10.93 2.59
N HIS A 78 -0.73 11.80 1.57
CA HIS A 78 0.32 12.83 1.47
C HIS A 78 0.33 13.83 2.64
N ARG A 79 -0.82 14.06 3.29
CA ARG A 79 -0.92 14.93 4.48
C ARG A 79 -0.40 14.26 5.75
N ASN A 80 -0.75 12.99 5.98
CA ASN A 80 -0.44 12.31 7.24
C ASN A 80 0.95 11.64 7.24
N PHE A 81 1.45 11.27 6.06
CA PHE A 81 2.67 10.50 5.93
C PHE A 81 3.94 11.19 6.44
N PRO A 82 4.13 12.53 6.31
CA PRO A 82 5.29 13.22 6.87
C PRO A 82 5.47 13.02 8.38
N ASP A 83 4.38 13.02 9.15
CA ASP A 83 4.45 12.86 10.60
C ASP A 83 4.86 11.43 10.98
N ILE A 84 4.30 10.43 10.29
CA ILE A 84 4.69 9.02 10.45
C ILE A 84 6.16 8.81 10.07
N PHE A 85 6.62 9.48 9.01
CA PHE A 85 8.02 9.43 8.57
C PHE A 85 8.95 9.92 9.69
N GLN A 86 8.61 11.03 10.34
CA GLN A 86 9.41 11.57 11.43
C GLN A 86 9.49 10.60 12.61
N ILE A 87 8.37 9.96 12.96
CA ILE A 87 8.28 8.98 14.05
C ILE A 87 9.19 7.76 13.79
N TYR A 88 9.15 7.21 12.57
CA TYR A 88 9.88 5.98 12.24
C TYR A 88 11.21 6.22 11.48
N HIS A 89 11.72 7.45 11.41
CA HIS A 89 12.86 7.81 10.55
C HIS A 89 14.10 6.91 10.72
N LYS A 90 14.33 6.35 11.92
CA LYS A 90 15.48 5.47 12.22
C LYS A 90 15.39 4.08 11.58
N VAL A 91 14.18 3.58 11.36
CA VAL A 91 13.90 2.22 10.87
C VAL A 91 13.19 2.22 9.51
N LEU A 92 12.97 3.42 8.95
CA LEU A 92 12.30 3.60 7.69
C LEU A 92 13.22 3.30 6.50
N LYS A 93 12.69 2.56 5.53
CA LYS A 93 13.32 2.26 4.25
C LYS A 93 12.42 2.78 3.13
N SER A 94 12.97 3.67 2.31
CA SER A 94 12.33 4.09 1.06
C SER A 94 12.66 3.06 -0.01
N ILE A 95 11.63 2.48 -0.63
CA ILE A 95 11.78 1.49 -1.69
C ILE A 95 11.28 2.12 -2.98
N ASN A 96 12.09 2.08 -4.03
CA ASN A 96 11.65 2.53 -5.35
C ASN A 96 10.78 1.45 -5.96
N ALA A 97 9.48 1.71 -6.04
CA ALA A 97 8.52 0.76 -6.57
C ALA A 97 8.28 0.93 -8.08
N ASP A 98 8.87 1.96 -8.71
CA ASP A 98 8.79 2.22 -10.15
C ASP A 98 9.73 1.33 -10.99
N GLN A 99 10.11 0.18 -10.42
CA GLN A 99 10.98 -0.83 -11.02
C GLN A 99 10.22 -2.14 -11.19
N PRO A 100 10.68 -3.05 -12.07
CA PRO A 100 10.12 -4.40 -12.18
C PRO A 100 10.07 -5.09 -10.82
N SER A 101 9.06 -5.95 -10.58
CA SER A 101 8.86 -6.60 -9.28
C SER A 101 10.05 -7.46 -8.81
N VAL A 102 10.89 -7.92 -9.75
CA VAL A 102 12.13 -8.67 -9.47
C VAL A 102 13.27 -7.78 -8.94
N ASP A 103 13.18 -6.46 -9.15
CA ASP A 103 14.21 -5.48 -8.81
C ASP A 103 13.84 -4.64 -7.56
N VAL A 104 12.67 -4.91 -6.94
CA VAL A 104 12.12 -4.24 -5.75
C VAL A 104 12.37 -5.07 -4.49
#